data_AF-A0A965UQT3-F1
#
_entry.id   AF-A0A965UQT3-F1
#
_cell.length_a   1.000
_cell.length_b   1.000
_cell.length_c   1.000
_cell.angle_alpha   90.00
_cell.angle_beta   90.00
_cell.angle_gamma   90.00
#
_symmetry.space_group_name_H-M   'P 1'
#
loop_
_entity.id
_entity.type
_entity.pdbx_description
1 polymer ?
#
loop_
_entity_poly.entity_id
_entity_poly.type
_entity_poly.pdbx_seq_one_letter_code
_entity_poly.pdbx_strand_id
1 'polypeptide(L)'
;MKTIDHNTTTAGDTGMLQQLKEEAKRRLDALAPSAPSPNVLNYQIKQGVPVYSPEELIAKEIARLREGIYDEERQNEIKLPTFIIDNLIPKGLVGTIAGEPASGKSTMLVHLARCLNFGLPLASHKETDSLEEIPYCEPNEAGSVIYVCPEDTTSIVNRRKAWDLKHDPDGSLRR
;
A
#
# COMPACT_ATOMS: atom_id res chain seq x y z
N MET A 1 -33.25 36.23 -22.04
CA MET A 1 -33.69 35.02 -21.32
C MET A 1 -32.76 33.91 -21.78
N LYS A 2 -31.76 33.57 -20.97
CA LYS A 2 -30.66 32.67 -21.36
C LYS A 2 -31.12 31.22 -21.20
N THR A 3 -31.09 30.49 -22.30
CA THR A 3 -31.18 29.03 -22.39
C THR A 3 -30.03 28.42 -21.59
N ILE A 4 -30.36 27.52 -20.65
CA ILE A 4 -29.37 26.68 -19.97
C ILE A 4 -29.41 25.35 -20.72
N ASP A 5 -28.35 25.08 -21.49
CA ASP A 5 -28.19 23.82 -22.21
C ASP A 5 -27.87 22.69 -21.23
N HIS A 6 -28.73 21.67 -21.20
CA HIS A 6 -28.53 20.42 -20.48
C HIS A 6 -27.61 19.46 -21.27
N ASN A 7 -26.32 19.78 -21.35
CA ASN A 7 -25.31 18.83 -21.83
C ASN A 7 -24.03 18.91 -20.97
N THR A 8 -24.14 18.41 -19.74
CA THR A 8 -22.97 17.95 -18.99
C THR A 8 -22.92 16.43 -19.07
N THR A 9 -22.28 15.94 -20.12
CA THR A 9 -21.79 14.56 -20.16
C THR A 9 -20.64 14.47 -19.16
N THR A 10 -20.93 14.04 -17.93
CA THR A 10 -19.92 13.71 -16.93
C THR A 10 -19.17 12.49 -17.43
N ALA A 11 -18.07 12.70 -18.17
CA ALA A 11 -17.16 11.63 -18.54
C ALA A 11 -16.53 11.10 -17.24
N GLY A 12 -16.90 9.88 -16.88
CA GLY A 12 -16.48 9.20 -15.66
C GLY A 12 -15.00 8.79 -15.68
N ASP A 13 -14.11 9.76 -15.51
CA ASP A 13 -12.73 9.47 -15.08
C ASP A 13 -12.79 9.15 -13.57
N THR A 14 -12.82 7.87 -13.24
CA THR A 14 -12.75 7.35 -11.87
C THR A 14 -11.52 7.92 -11.14
N GLY A 15 -11.66 8.26 -9.85
CA GLY A 15 -10.66 9.03 -9.08
C GLY A 15 -9.22 8.49 -9.10
N MET A 16 -9.02 7.20 -9.35
CA MET A 16 -7.70 6.58 -9.52
C MET A 16 -6.96 7.08 -10.78
N LEU A 17 -7.69 7.36 -11.86
CA LEU A 17 -7.13 7.86 -13.11
C LEU A 17 -6.69 9.33 -12.98
N GLN A 18 -7.40 10.09 -12.14
CA GLN A 18 -7.03 11.45 -11.78
C GLN A 18 -5.81 11.49 -10.84
N GLN A 19 -5.74 10.58 -9.87
CA GLN A 19 -4.56 10.40 -9.01
C GLN A 19 -3.32 10.00 -9.83
N LEU A 20 -3.45 9.09 -10.80
CA LEU A 20 -2.34 8.72 -11.69
C LEU A 20 -1.89 9.89 -12.57
N LYS A 21 -2.83 10.72 -13.08
CA LYS A 21 -2.50 11.93 -13.84
C LYS A 21 -1.73 12.95 -12.98
N GLU A 22 -2.12 13.13 -11.72
CA GLU A 22 -1.45 14.05 -10.79
C GLU A 22 -0.06 13.56 -10.35
N GLU A 23 0.08 12.26 -10.08
CA GLU A 23 1.36 11.63 -9.74
C GLU A 23 2.35 11.72 -10.91
N ALA A 24 1.88 11.45 -12.14
CA ALA A 24 2.69 11.59 -13.35
C ALA A 24 3.15 13.04 -13.58
N LYS A 25 2.26 14.01 -13.35
CA LYS A 25 2.59 15.44 -13.43
C LYS A 25 3.64 15.85 -12.40
N ARG A 26 3.50 15.42 -11.14
CA ARG A 26 4.51 15.69 -10.09
C ARG A 26 5.87 15.12 -10.42
N ARG A 27 5.94 13.91 -10.98
CA ARG A 27 7.21 13.31 -11.40
C ARG A 27 7.84 14.05 -12.58
N LEU A 28 7.03 14.52 -13.53
CA LEU A 28 7.51 15.34 -14.64
C LEU A 28 8.04 16.70 -14.14
N ASP A 29 7.34 17.35 -13.21
CA ASP A 29 7.78 18.62 -12.61
C ASP A 29 9.06 18.42 -11.78
N ALA A 30 9.22 17.27 -11.11
CA ALA A 30 10.45 16.92 -10.39
C ALA A 30 11.62 16.55 -11.32
N LEU A 31 11.32 16.10 -12.54
CA LEU A 31 12.30 15.80 -13.59
C LEU A 31 12.66 17.00 -14.46
N ALA A 32 11.89 18.09 -14.40
CA ALA A 32 12.14 19.30 -15.17
C ALA A 32 13.50 19.89 -14.78
N PRO A 33 14.54 19.74 -15.63
CA PRO A 33 15.81 20.40 -15.39
C PRO A 33 15.58 21.90 -15.54
N SER A 34 16.27 22.72 -14.76
CA SER A 34 16.47 24.14 -15.10
C SER A 34 16.73 24.26 -16.60
N ALA A 35 15.91 25.06 -17.30
CA ALA A 35 15.78 25.07 -18.76
C ALA A 35 17.11 24.81 -19.49
N PRO A 36 17.18 23.83 -20.42
CA PRO A 36 18.41 23.51 -21.11
C PRO A 36 18.92 24.74 -21.86
N SER A 37 20.23 25.01 -21.77
CA SER A 37 20.83 26.13 -22.49
C SER A 37 20.57 25.97 -24.01
N PRO A 38 20.42 27.08 -24.78
CA PRO A 38 20.09 27.04 -26.22
C PRO A 38 21.00 26.12 -27.06
N ASN A 39 22.20 25.82 -26.57
CA ASN A 39 23.17 24.96 -27.22
C ASN A 39 22.81 23.46 -27.16
N VAL A 40 22.07 23.00 -26.15
CA VAL A 40 21.67 21.58 -26.00
C VAL A 40 20.50 21.24 -26.94
N LEU A 41 19.54 22.16 -27.08
CA LEU A 41 18.41 22.00 -28.01
C LEU A 41 18.88 21.89 -29.47
N ASN A 42 19.83 22.75 -29.86
CA ASN A 42 20.41 22.75 -31.20
C ASN A 42 21.23 21.47 -31.51
N TYR A 43 21.74 20.78 -30.49
CA TYR A 43 22.48 19.53 -30.65
C TYR A 43 21.52 18.33 -30.87
N GLN A 44 20.39 18.31 -30.16
CA GLN A 44 19.38 17.24 -30.31
C GLN A 44 18.65 17.29 -31.65
N ILE A 45 18.34 18.50 -32.16
CA ILE A 45 17.72 18.69 -33.48
C ILE A 45 18.66 18.23 -34.61
N LYS A 46 19.99 18.41 -34.46
CA LYS A 46 20.99 17.95 -35.43
C LYS A 46 21.18 16.43 -35.48
N GLN A 47 20.76 15.69 -34.45
CA GLN A 47 20.89 14.23 -34.39
C GLN A 47 19.61 13.45 -34.73
N GLY A 48 18.54 14.14 -35.19
CA GLY A 48 17.29 13.48 -35.57
C GLY A 48 16.57 12.84 -34.39
N VAL A 49 16.86 13.25 -33.16
CA VAL A 49 16.12 12.81 -31.97
C VAL A 49 14.80 13.59 -31.96
N PRO A 50 13.64 12.92 -32.12
CA PRO A 50 12.36 13.60 -32.09
C PRO A 50 12.17 14.27 -30.72
N VAL A 51 12.06 15.60 -30.74
CA VAL A 51 11.75 16.40 -29.54
C VAL A 51 10.24 16.29 -29.34
N TYR A 52 9.83 15.38 -28.47
CA TYR A 52 8.43 15.22 -28.09
C TYR A 52 8.04 16.31 -27.07
N SER A 53 6.82 16.83 -27.21
CA SER A 53 6.27 17.70 -26.19
C SER A 53 6.05 16.92 -24.88
N PRO A 54 6.05 17.59 -23.71
CA PRO A 54 5.76 16.92 -22.44
C PRO A 54 4.42 16.16 -22.42
N GLU A 55 3.42 16.68 -23.14
CA GLU A 55 2.10 16.06 -23.28
C GLU A 55 2.16 14.76 -24.09
N GLU A 56 2.99 14.72 -25.14
CA GLU A 56 3.21 13.51 -25.95
C GLU A 56 3.98 12.44 -25.17
N LEU A 57 4.96 12.83 -24.35
CA LEU A 57 5.68 11.90 -23.47
C LEU A 57 4.75 11.29 -22.41
N ILE A 58 3.89 12.10 -21.80
CA ILE A 58 2.88 11.63 -20.84
C ILE A 58 1.88 10.69 -21.53
N ALA A 59 1.37 11.08 -22.71
CA ALA A 59 0.41 10.25 -23.45
C ALA A 59 1.02 8.90 -23.85
N LYS A 60 2.30 8.90 -24.26
CA LYS A 60 3.04 7.67 -24.63
C LYS A 60 3.30 6.77 -23.41
N GLU A 61 3.62 7.34 -22.26
CA GLU A 61 3.80 6.56 -21.03
C GLU A 61 2.48 6.01 -20.49
N ILE A 62 1.38 6.79 -20.56
CA ILE A 62 0.04 6.31 -20.23
C ILE A 62 -0.40 5.18 -21.18
N ALA A 63 -0.12 5.31 -22.48
CA ALA A 63 -0.42 4.26 -23.45
C ALA A 63 0.36 2.97 -23.14
N ARG A 64 1.68 3.08 -22.87
CA ARG A 64 2.52 1.96 -22.44
C ARG A 64 2.03 1.31 -21.15
N LEU A 65 1.64 2.10 -20.15
CA LEU A 65 1.10 1.59 -18.89
C LEU A 65 -0.26 0.90 -19.09
N ARG A 66 -1.14 1.46 -19.93
CA ARG A 66 -2.42 0.85 -20.28
C ARG A 66 -2.24 -0.46 -21.04
N GLU A 67 -1.34 -0.52 -22.02
CA GLU A 67 -1.00 -1.77 -22.72
C GLU A 67 -0.49 -2.83 -21.75
N GLY A 68 0.37 -2.46 -20.80
CA GLY A 68 0.85 -3.39 -19.77
C GLY A 68 -0.21 -3.83 -18.75
N ILE A 69 -1.29 -3.06 -18.56
CA ILE A 69 -2.40 -3.43 -17.67
C ILE A 69 -3.31 -4.48 -18.33
N TYR A 70 -3.47 -4.48 -19.65
CA TYR A 70 -4.36 -5.41 -20.36
C TYR A 70 -3.64 -6.60 -21.02
N ASP A 71 -2.34 -6.72 -20.82
CA ASP A 71 -1.53 -7.83 -21.31
C ASP A 71 -1.71 -9.05 -20.39
N GLU A 72 -2.73 -9.87 -20.67
CA GLU A 72 -3.07 -11.08 -19.91
C GLU A 72 -1.90 -12.07 -19.83
N GLU A 73 -1.06 -12.16 -20.87
CA GLU A 73 0.13 -13.01 -20.87
C GLU A 73 1.15 -12.52 -19.84
N ARG A 74 1.41 -11.21 -19.81
CA ARG A 74 2.33 -10.60 -18.85
C ARG A 74 1.80 -10.63 -17.42
N GLN A 75 0.50 -10.50 -17.20
CA GLN A 75 -0.10 -10.66 -15.87
C GLN A 75 0.11 -12.08 -15.31
N ASN A 76 0.02 -13.10 -16.16
CA ASN A 76 0.23 -14.49 -15.77
C ASN A 76 1.70 -14.78 -15.38
N GLU A 77 2.67 -13.99 -15.86
CA GLU A 77 4.08 -14.13 -15.52
C GLU A 77 4.48 -13.46 -14.20
N ILE A 78 3.68 -12.50 -13.70
CA ILE A 78 3.99 -11.77 -12.47
C ILE A 78 3.70 -12.67 -11.26
N LYS A 79 4.74 -13.32 -10.75
CA LYS A 79 4.70 -13.99 -9.45
C LYS A 79 4.74 -12.96 -8.33
N LEU A 80 3.58 -12.66 -7.75
CA LEU A 80 3.50 -11.84 -6.54
C LEU A 80 4.19 -12.57 -5.37
N PRO A 81 4.91 -11.85 -4.50
CA PRO A 81 5.48 -12.46 -3.30
C PRO A 81 4.36 -12.98 -2.40
N THR A 82 4.56 -14.15 -1.81
CA THR A 82 3.62 -14.70 -0.83
C THR A 82 3.72 -13.89 0.46
N PHE A 83 2.58 -13.48 1.02
CA PHE A 83 2.52 -12.76 2.28
C PHE A 83 1.95 -13.63 3.39
N ILE A 84 2.53 -13.56 4.58
CA ILE A 84 1.94 -14.07 5.83
C ILE A 84 0.80 -13.14 6.27
N ILE A 85 1.02 -11.83 6.14
CA ILE A 85 -0.02 -10.79 6.27
C ILE A 85 0.13 -9.86 5.08
N ASP A 86 -0.94 -9.67 4.33
CA ASP A 86 -0.95 -8.84 3.13
C ASP A 86 -0.42 -7.43 3.42
N ASN A 87 0.49 -6.96 2.55
CA ASN A 87 1.11 -5.65 2.62
C ASN A 87 1.89 -5.34 3.92
N LEU A 88 2.11 -6.33 4.79
CA LEU A 88 2.83 -6.17 6.05
C LEU A 88 4.00 -7.14 6.20
N ILE A 89 3.78 -8.44 6.01
CA ILE A 89 4.78 -9.48 6.29
C ILE A 89 4.95 -10.40 5.07
N PRO A 90 5.92 -10.15 4.20
CA PRO A 90 6.26 -11.09 3.14
C PRO A 90 6.92 -12.36 3.71
N LYS A 91 6.53 -13.51 3.17
CA LYS A 91 6.99 -14.82 3.62
C LYS A 91 8.47 -15.02 3.30
N GLY A 92 9.22 -15.53 4.27
CA GLY A 92 10.64 -15.86 4.12
C GLY A 92 11.58 -14.65 4.10
N LEU A 93 11.10 -13.45 4.42
CA LEU A 93 11.91 -12.24 4.50
C LEU A 93 12.09 -11.77 5.94
N VAL A 94 13.11 -10.95 6.14
CA VAL A 94 13.41 -10.30 7.42
C VAL A 94 13.05 -8.82 7.31
N GLY A 95 12.41 -8.28 8.34
CA GLY A 95 12.01 -6.89 8.42
C GLY A 95 12.30 -6.28 9.79
N THR A 96 12.24 -4.95 9.84
CA THR A 96 12.49 -4.16 11.06
C THR A 96 11.31 -3.25 11.32
N ILE A 97 10.81 -3.25 12.56
CA ILE A 97 9.85 -2.25 13.05
C ILE A 97 10.62 -1.18 13.81
N ALA A 98 10.66 0.02 13.27
CA ALA A 98 11.29 1.19 13.89
C ALA A 98 10.23 2.15 14.46
N GLY A 99 10.61 2.91 15.48
CA GLY A 99 9.74 3.87 16.13
C GLY A 99 10.33 4.39 17.42
N GLU A 100 9.78 5.49 17.92
CA GLU A 100 10.25 6.16 19.14
C GLU A 100 10.11 5.27 20.39
N PRO A 101 10.88 5.54 21.46
CA PRO A 101 10.62 4.91 22.76
C PRO A 101 9.15 5.06 23.17
N ALA A 102 8.59 4.02 23.77
CA ALA A 102 7.17 3.96 24.16
C ALA A 102 6.11 4.05 23.03
N SER A 103 6.50 4.03 21.74
CA SER A 103 5.55 4.03 20.61
C SER A 103 4.72 2.75 20.44
N GLY A 104 4.79 1.82 21.39
CA GLY A 104 4.03 0.56 21.34
C GLY A 104 4.65 -0.59 20.54
N LYS A 105 5.90 -0.48 20.05
CA LYS A 105 6.56 -1.55 19.26
C LYS A 105 6.49 -2.93 19.90
N SER A 106 6.83 -3.04 21.19
CA SER A 106 6.83 -4.32 21.89
C SER A 106 5.41 -4.86 22.07
N THR A 107 4.42 -3.99 22.31
CA THR A 107 3.00 -4.37 22.33
C THR A 107 2.54 -4.90 20.98
N MET A 108 2.85 -4.16 19.90
CA MET A 108 2.57 -4.56 18.52
C MET A 108 3.16 -5.93 18.21
N LEU A 109 4.42 -6.19 18.55
CA LEU A 109 5.07 -7.48 18.30
C LEU A 109 4.45 -8.63 19.11
N VAL A 110 4.06 -8.39 20.37
CA VAL A 110 3.35 -9.39 21.17
C VAL A 110 1.99 -9.70 20.56
N HIS A 111 1.25 -8.68 20.13
CA HIS A 111 -0.08 -8.82 19.51
C HIS A 111 0.02 -9.51 18.15
N LEU A 112 1.02 -9.17 17.36
CA LEU A 112 1.32 -9.82 16.09
C LEU A 112 1.65 -11.29 16.27
N ALA A 113 2.43 -11.65 17.29
CA ALA A 113 2.69 -13.04 17.62
C ALA A 113 1.39 -13.79 17.99
N ARG A 114 0.41 -13.14 18.64
CA ARG A 114 -0.89 -13.76 18.93
C ARG A 114 -1.77 -13.90 17.70
N CYS A 115 -1.85 -12.86 16.88
CA CYS A 115 -2.50 -12.85 15.57
C CYS A 115 -2.07 -14.06 14.73
N LEU A 116 -0.76 -14.26 14.57
CA LEU A 116 -0.20 -15.37 13.80
C LEU A 116 -0.39 -16.74 14.46
N ASN A 117 -0.34 -16.84 15.79
CA ASN A 117 -0.54 -18.11 16.48
C ASN A 117 -1.99 -18.63 16.36
N PHE A 118 -2.98 -17.74 16.33
CA PHE A 118 -4.39 -18.13 16.30
C PHE A 118 -5.07 -17.96 14.94
N GLY A 119 -4.41 -17.33 13.97
CA GLY A 119 -5.05 -17.03 12.69
C GLY A 119 -6.17 -15.99 12.81
N LEU A 120 -6.05 -15.07 13.77
CA LEU A 120 -7.03 -14.00 14.02
C LEU A 120 -6.44 -12.64 13.62
N PRO A 121 -7.28 -11.66 13.26
CA PRO A 121 -6.79 -10.35 12.87
C PRO A 121 -6.03 -9.67 14.02
N LEU A 122 -5.04 -8.85 13.66
CA LEU A 122 -4.25 -8.10 14.62
C LEU A 122 -5.09 -7.07 15.38
N ALA A 123 -5.96 -6.40 14.64
CA ALA A 123 -6.86 -5.39 15.13
C ALA A 123 -8.17 -5.43 14.34
N SER A 124 -9.16 -4.76 14.87
CA SER A 124 -10.48 -4.66 14.27
C SER A 124 -11.06 -3.30 14.63
N HIS A 125 -11.80 -2.73 13.70
CA HIS A 125 -12.56 -1.51 13.92
C HIS A 125 -14.03 -1.78 13.70
N LYS A 126 -14.85 -1.28 14.61
CA LYS A 126 -16.30 -1.26 14.48
C LYS A 126 -16.74 0.18 14.58
N GLU A 127 -17.35 0.67 13.51
CA GLU A 127 -17.98 2.00 13.52
C GLU A 127 -19.20 1.97 14.44
N THR A 128 -19.46 3.08 15.14
CA THR A 128 -20.53 3.17 16.16
C THR A 128 -21.91 2.77 15.62
N ASP A 129 -22.20 3.11 14.37
CA ASP A 129 -23.49 2.91 13.72
C ASP A 129 -23.50 1.69 12.78
N SER A 130 -22.37 0.98 12.65
CA SER A 130 -22.25 -0.21 11.82
C SER A 130 -22.28 -1.48 12.66
N LEU A 131 -23.02 -2.48 12.18
CA LEU A 131 -22.95 -3.83 12.73
C LEU A 131 -21.69 -4.57 12.27
N GLU A 132 -21.03 -4.08 11.23
CA GLU A 132 -19.86 -4.71 10.63
C GLU A 132 -18.58 -4.38 11.40
N GLU A 133 -17.79 -5.41 11.63
CA GLU A 133 -16.44 -5.29 12.19
C GLU A 133 -15.46 -5.49 11.05
N ILE A 134 -14.62 -4.48 10.80
CA ILE A 134 -13.62 -4.48 9.74
C ILE A 134 -12.31 -5.00 10.34
N PRO A 135 -11.84 -6.21 9.96
CA PRO A 135 -10.56 -6.73 10.43
C PRO A 135 -9.39 -6.02 9.73
N TYR A 136 -8.31 -5.82 10.48
CA TYR A 136 -7.04 -5.33 9.96
C TYR A 136 -5.93 -6.34 10.20
N CYS A 137 -5.09 -6.52 9.17
CA CYS A 137 -3.93 -7.42 9.22
C CYS A 137 -4.33 -8.86 9.58
N GLU A 138 -5.35 -9.39 8.90
CA GLU A 138 -5.71 -10.80 8.99
C GLU A 138 -4.60 -11.66 8.34
N PRO A 139 -4.14 -12.72 9.00
CA PRO A 139 -3.05 -13.54 8.48
C PRO A 139 -3.54 -14.56 7.46
N ASN A 140 -2.85 -14.63 6.32
CA ASN A 140 -3.04 -15.67 5.31
C ASN A 140 -2.55 -17.04 5.80
N GLU A 141 -1.58 -17.05 6.72
CA GLU A 141 -1.00 -18.26 7.30
C GLU A 141 -0.88 -18.11 8.82
N ALA A 142 -1.37 -19.10 9.55
CA ALA A 142 -1.22 -19.23 11.00
C ALA A 142 -0.14 -20.27 11.34
N GLY A 143 0.55 -20.09 12.46
CA GLY A 143 1.59 -21.00 12.89
C GLY A 143 2.29 -20.60 14.18
N SER A 144 3.23 -21.42 14.63
CA SER A 144 3.97 -21.18 15.87
C SER A 144 4.92 -19.99 15.72
N VAL A 145 4.77 -19.01 16.61
CA VAL A 145 5.65 -17.83 16.67
C VAL A 145 6.49 -17.84 17.95
N ILE A 146 7.80 -17.65 17.79
CA ILE A 146 8.73 -17.48 18.90
C ILE A 146 9.00 -15.99 19.08
N TYR A 147 8.60 -15.45 20.23
CA TYR A 147 8.91 -14.07 20.62
C TYR A 147 10.08 -14.05 21.60
N VAL A 148 11.22 -13.50 21.17
CA VAL A 148 12.42 -13.36 21.99
C VAL A 148 12.55 -11.90 22.41
N CYS A 149 12.57 -11.65 23.72
CA CYS A 149 12.58 -10.30 24.26
C CYS A 149 13.42 -10.22 25.54
N PRO A 150 14.27 -9.19 25.71
CA PRO A 150 14.99 -8.95 26.96
C PRO A 150 14.18 -8.16 28.01
N GLU A 151 12.92 -7.83 27.74
CA GLU A 151 12.06 -7.07 28.66
C GLU A 151 11.54 -7.91 29.83
N ASP A 152 11.00 -7.22 30.84
CA ASP A 152 10.35 -7.85 31.98
C ASP A 152 9.18 -8.77 31.56
N THR A 153 9.15 -9.96 32.16
CA THR A 153 8.16 -11.00 31.83
C THR A 153 6.74 -10.58 32.19
N THR A 154 6.55 -9.84 33.27
CA THR A 154 5.21 -9.42 33.74
C THR A 154 4.56 -8.50 32.71
N SER A 155 5.33 -7.57 32.16
CA SER A 155 4.89 -6.67 31.09
C SER A 155 4.39 -7.44 29.86
N ILE A 156 5.13 -8.47 29.43
CA ILE A 156 4.76 -9.31 28.28
C ILE A 156 3.46 -10.08 28.55
N VAL A 157 3.33 -10.68 29.75
CA VAL A 157 2.13 -11.41 30.14
C VAL A 157 0.89 -10.50 30.14
N ASN A 158 1.02 -9.27 30.60
CA ASN A 158 -0.09 -8.31 30.61
C ASN A 158 -0.52 -7.90 29.20
N ARG A 159 0.44 -7.62 28.31
CA ARG A 159 0.15 -7.30 26.89
C ARG A 159 -0.52 -8.47 26.16
N ARG A 160 -0.10 -9.71 26.46
CA ARG A 160 -0.72 -10.94 25.95
C ARG A 160 -2.17 -11.06 26.42
N LYS A 161 -2.40 -10.92 27.74
CA LYS A 161 -3.75 -10.96 28.31
C LYS A 161 -4.67 -9.89 27.72
N ALA A 162 -4.16 -8.68 27.47
CA ALA A 162 -4.93 -7.61 26.85
C ALA A 162 -5.40 -7.97 25.44
N TRP A 163 -4.55 -8.61 24.64
CA TRP A 163 -4.96 -9.08 23.31
C TRP A 163 -5.99 -10.19 23.40
N ASP A 164 -5.76 -11.16 24.29
CA ASP A 164 -6.65 -12.30 24.48
C ASP A 164 -8.03 -11.85 24.98
N LEU A 165 -8.12 -10.90 25.91
CA LEU A 165 -9.41 -10.37 26.36
C LEU A 165 -10.23 -9.73 25.22
N LYS A 166 -9.55 -9.15 24.23
CA LYS A 166 -10.24 -8.52 23.09
C LYS A 166 -10.75 -9.56 22.09
N HIS A 167 -9.93 -10.56 21.75
CA HIS A 167 -10.21 -11.47 20.63
C HIS A 167 -10.69 -12.86 21.05
N ASP A 168 -10.49 -13.23 22.31
CA ASP A 168 -10.84 -14.52 22.92
C ASP A 168 -11.33 -14.30 24.37
N PRO A 169 -12.40 -13.49 24.58
CA PRO A 169 -12.84 -13.09 25.91
C PRO A 169 -13.29 -14.28 26.78
N ASP A 170 -13.78 -15.35 26.14
CA ASP A 170 -14.22 -16.58 26.80
C ASP A 170 -13.10 -17.64 26.91
N GLY A 171 -11.94 -17.41 26.29
CA GLY A 171 -10.79 -18.31 26.35
C GLY A 171 -10.97 -19.60 25.54
N SER A 172 -11.97 -19.65 24.65
CA SER A 172 -12.36 -20.84 23.90
C SER A 172 -11.28 -21.33 22.93
N LEU A 173 -10.38 -20.44 22.51
CA LEU A 173 -9.29 -20.74 21.56
C LEU A 173 -8.03 -21.32 22.21
N ARG A 174 -7.92 -21.27 23.55
CA ARG A 174 -6.81 -21.85 24.31
C ARG A 174 -7.09 -23.33 24.64
N ARG A 175 -6.98 -24.22 23.64
CA ARG A 175 -6.97 -25.68 23.87
C ARG A 175 -5.58 -26.26 23.76
#